data_AF-A0A963HLE1-F1
#
_entry.id   AF-A0A963HLE1-F1
#
_cell.length_a   1.000
_cell.length_b   1.000
_cell.length_c   1.000
_cell.angle_alpha   90.00
_cell.angle_beta   90.00
_cell.angle_gamma   90.00
#
_symmetry.space_group_name_H-M   'P 1'
#
loop_
_entity.id
_entity.type
_entity.pdbx_description
1 polymer ?
#
loop_
_entity_poly.entity_id
_entity_poly.type
_entity_poly.pdbx_seq_one_letter_code
_entity_poly.pdbx_strand_id
1 'polypeptide(L)' 'MAQRRIPPIQCLLTFEAVARLRSASRAAEELCVTVSAVSHRLRQLESHLGVRLFSRS' A
#
# COMPACT_ATOMS: atom_id res chain seq x y z
N MET A 1 10.78 -23.82 4.85
CA MET A 1 9.81 -23.26 3.88
C MET A 1 9.32 -21.94 4.44
N ALA A 2 9.66 -20.81 3.83
CA ALA A 2 9.20 -19.51 4.31
C ALA A 2 7.67 -19.49 4.22
N GLN A 3 7.01 -19.53 5.38
CA GLN A 3 5.56 -19.40 5.49
C GLN A 3 5.17 -18.17 4.69
N ARG A 4 4.50 -18.37 3.53
CA ARG A 4 4.13 -17.29 2.61
C ARG A 4 3.02 -16.49 3.27
N ARG A 5 3.42 -15.65 4.22
CA ARG A 5 2.54 -14.83 5.05
C ARG A 5 1.84 -13.88 4.09
N ILE A 6 0.54 -14.08 3.98
CA ILE A 6 -0.33 -13.19 3.22
C ILE A 6 -0.14 -11.79 3.81
N PRO A 7 0.17 -10.77 2.99
CA PRO A 7 0.31 -9.41 3.47
C PRO A 7 -0.96 -8.96 4.21
N PRO A 8 -0.85 -8.09 5.22
CA PRO A 8 -2.02 -7.61 5.93
C PRO A 8 -3.05 -6.99 4.97
N ILE A 9 -4.35 -7.26 5.18
CA ILE A 9 -5.40 -6.82 4.25
C ILE A 9 -5.40 -5.30 4.01
N GLN A 10 -5.08 -4.50 5.04
CA GLN A 10 -4.96 -3.06 4.88
C GLN A 10 -3.90 -2.64 3.85
N CYS A 11 -2.83 -3.42 3.65
CA CYS A 11 -1.81 -3.15 2.64
C CYS A 11 -2.36 -3.37 1.24
N LEU A 12 -3.12 -4.43 1.03
CA LEU A 12 -3.75 -4.75 -0.25
C LEU A 12 -4.81 -3.70 -0.63
N LEU A 13 -5.67 -3.31 0.33
CA LEU A 13 -6.65 -2.25 0.12
C LEU A 13 -5.98 -0.90 -0.18
N THR A 14 -4.90 -0.57 0.54
CA THR A 14 -4.15 0.65 0.28
C THR A 14 -3.53 0.65 -1.11
N PHE A 15 -2.98 -0.48 -1.56
CA PHE A 15 -2.42 -0.62 -2.90
C PHE A 15 -3.50 -0.47 -3.98
N GLU A 16 -4.63 -1.17 -3.85
CA GLU A 16 -5.76 -1.05 -4.79
C GLU A 16 -6.23 0.40 -4.90
N ALA A 17 -6.48 1.05 -3.76
CA ALA A 17 -7.00 2.42 -3.74
C ALA A 17 -6.02 3.41 -4.39
N VAL A 18 -4.72 3.30 -4.07
CA VAL A 18 -3.69 4.16 -4.68
C VAL A 18 -3.55 3.89 -6.18
N ALA A 19 -3.61 2.63 -6.61
CA ALA A 19 -3.54 2.28 -8.03
C ALA A 19 -4.76 2.79 -8.82
N ARG A 20 -5.97 2.66 -8.26
CA ARG A 20 -7.22 3.13 -8.86
C ARG A 20 -7.30 4.66 -8.91
N LEU A 21 -6.99 5.33 -7.80
CA LEU A 21 -7.12 6.79 -7.67
C LEU A 21 -5.91 7.56 -8.21
N ARG A 22 -4.78 6.86 -8.42
CA ARG A 22 -3.48 7.44 -8.82
C ARG A 22 -3.02 8.58 -7.89
N SER A 23 -3.46 8.56 -6.63
CA SER A 23 -3.15 9.61 -5.65
C SER A 23 -3.14 9.03 -4.23
N ALA A 24 -2.03 9.21 -3.53
CA ALA A 24 -1.90 8.82 -2.13
C ALA A 24 -2.79 9.66 -1.20
N SER A 25 -3.01 10.95 -1.52
CA SER A 25 -3.90 11.82 -0.76
C SER A 25 -5.36 11.40 -0.88
N ARG A 26 -5.84 11.15 -2.10
CA ARG A 26 -7.22 10.69 -2.32
C ARG A 26 -7.46 9.30 -1.73
N ALA A 27 -6.49 8.40 -1.82
CA ALA A 27 -6.59 7.09 -1.17
C ALA A 27 -6.61 7.20 0.37
N ALA A 28 -5.90 8.16 0.94
CA ALA A 28 -5.93 8.42 2.38
C ALA A 28 -7.32 8.92 2.83
N GLU A 29 -7.90 9.85 2.07
CA GLU A 29 -9.28 10.34 2.28
C GLU A 29 -10.30 9.19 2.17
N GLU A 30 -10.24 8.37 1.12
CA GLU A 30 -11.18 7.26 0.91
C GLU A 30 -11.09 6.19 2.00
N LEU A 31 -9.87 5.89 2.47
CA LEU A 31 -9.63 4.87 3.49
C LEU A 31 -9.71 5.41 4.93
N CYS A 32 -10.10 6.69 5.11
CA CYS A 32 -10.16 7.37 6.41
C CYS A 32 -8.86 7.25 7.23
N VAL A 33 -7.71 7.45 6.59
CA VAL A 33 -6.38 7.40 7.22
C VAL A 33 -5.53 8.59 6.82
N THR A 34 -4.36 8.74 7.45
CA THR A 34 -3.39 9.77 7.05
C THR A 34 -2.60 9.36 5.80
N VAL A 35 -2.11 10.34 5.04
CA VAL A 35 -1.21 10.11 3.89
C VAL A 35 0.08 9.37 4.31
N SER A 36 0.55 9.60 5.54
CA SER A 36 1.69 8.88 6.11
C SER A 36 1.38 7.40 6.35
N ALA A 37 0.17 7.05 6.78
CA ALA A 37 -0.28 5.67 6.95
C ALA A 37 -0.38 4.94 5.59
N VAL A 38 -0.87 5.61 4.55
CA VAL A 38 -0.85 5.08 3.17
C VAL A 38 0.59 4.74 2.76
N SER A 39 1.52 5.68 2.90
CA SER A 39 2.93 5.47 2.56
C SER A 39 3.57 4.34 3.36
N HIS A 40 3.23 4.21 4.64
CA HIS A 40 3.72 3.12 5.50
C HIS A 40 3.20 1.75 5.03
N ARG A 41 1.89 1.62 4.78
CA ARG A 41 1.26 0.38 4.31
C ARG A 41 1.80 -0.06 2.95
N LEU A 42 2.07 0.88 2.04
CA LEU A 42 2.70 0.57 0.76
C LEU A 42 4.13 0.06 0.93
N ARG A 43 4.96 0.74 1.75
CA ARG A 43 6.34 0.26 2.04
C ARG A 43 6.34 -1.12 2.70
N GLN A 44 5.39 -1.37 3.60
CA GLN A 44 5.22 -2.68 4.22
C GLN A 44 4.85 -3.75 3.16
N LEU A 45 4.01 -3.42 2.19
CA LEU A 45 3.64 -4.33 1.10
C LEU A 45 4.83 -4.61 0.17
N GLU A 46 5.54 -3.57 -0.25
CA GLU A 46 6.75 -3.68 -1.07
C GLU A 46 7.80 -4.57 -0.38
N SER A 47 7.97 -4.42 0.93
CA SER A 47 8.86 -5.27 1.73
C SER A 47 8.40 -6.73 1.81
N HIS A 48 7.08 -7.00 1.87
CA HIS A 48 6.57 -8.37 1.83
C HIS A 48 6.76 -9.03 0.47
N LEU A 49 6.65 -8.26 -0.61
CA LEU A 49 6.74 -8.77 -1.98
C LEU A 49 8.19 -8.77 -2.51
N GLY A 50 9.10 -8.03 -1.88
CA GLY A 50 10.47 -7.86 -2.35
C GLY A 50 10.57 -7.04 -3.64
N VAL A 51 9.54 -6.25 -3.97
CA VAL A 51 9.47 -5.46 -5.21
C VAL A 51 8.88 -4.08 -4.93
N ARG A 52 9.28 -3.09 -5.73
CA ARG A 52 8.65 -1.76 -5.72
C ARG A 52 7.36 -1.81 -6.54
N LEU A 53 6.29 -1.24 -5.99
CA LEU A 53 4.96 -1.25 -6.60
C LEU A 53 4.65 0.04 -7.37
N PHE A 54 5.27 1.15 -6.97
CA PHE A 54 5.08 2.45 -7.61
C PHE A 54 6.41 3.13 -7.95
N SER A 55 6.46 3.75 -9.12
CA SER A 55 7.52 4.68 -9.50
C SER A 55 7.20 6.05 -8.88
N ARG A 56 8.16 6.62 -8.16
CA ARG A 56 8.08 8.02 -7.70
C ARG A 56 8.66 8.88 -8.83
N SER A 57 7.80 9.59 -9.54
CA SER A 57 8.15 10.62 -10.53
C SER A 57 7.95 12.00 -9.95
#